data_AF-A0A497BZP6-F1
#
_entry.id   AF-A0A497BZP6-F1
#
_cell.length_a   1.000
_cell.length_b   1.000
_cell.length_c   1.000
_cell.angle_alpha   90.00
_cell.angle_beta   90.00
_cell.angle_gamma   90.00
#
_symmetry.space_group_name_H-M   'P 1'
#
loop_
_entity.id
_entity.type
_entity.pdbx_description
1 polymer ?
#
loop_
_entity_poly.entity_id
_entity_poly.type
_entity_poly.pdbx_seq_one_letter_code
_entity_poly.pdbx_strand_id
1 'polypeptide(L)'
;MNSPKKNTPQSPSIQLGSTTGTETGQSLAPNWPDELEELIEPDWVADIRYMMDCYEQDTPVSPAWPDKKTALLRMALIEEEWDETRQAFQAQDLTKFADGIIDMLVVTIGTG
;
A
#
# COMPACT_ATOMS: atom_id res chain seq x y z
N MET A 1 9.35 47.47 -28.25
CA MET A 1 9.56 46.02 -28.16
C MET A 1 8.95 45.54 -26.85
N ASN A 2 7.74 44.98 -26.90
CA ASN A 2 6.99 44.50 -25.73
C ASN A 2 6.96 42.96 -25.75
N SER A 3 7.51 42.35 -24.70
CA SER A 3 7.45 40.90 -24.48
C SER A 3 6.03 40.47 -24.04
N PRO A 4 5.55 39.28 -24.43
CA PRO A 4 4.24 38.79 -24.02
C PRO A 4 4.23 38.34 -22.55
N LYS A 5 3.20 38.77 -21.80
CA LYS A 5 2.95 38.33 -20.41
C LYS A 5 2.50 36.87 -20.42
N LYS A 6 3.16 36.01 -19.62
CA LYS A 6 2.75 34.62 -19.40
C LYS A 6 1.49 34.58 -18.53
N ASN A 7 0.42 33.95 -19.01
CA ASN A 7 -0.77 33.66 -18.23
C ASN A 7 -0.52 32.40 -17.38
N THR A 8 -0.56 32.54 -16.06
CA THR A 8 -0.55 31.41 -15.12
C THR A 8 -1.99 30.89 -14.96
N PRO A 9 -2.25 29.57 -15.03
CA PRO A 9 -3.59 29.05 -14.75
C PRO A 9 -3.93 29.26 -13.28
N GLN A 10 -5.04 29.95 -13.00
CA GLN A 10 -5.58 30.02 -11.64
C GLN A 10 -6.24 28.68 -11.30
N SER A 11 -5.88 28.11 -10.14
CA SER A 11 -6.58 26.97 -9.57
C SER A 11 -8.02 27.35 -9.23
N PRO A 12 -9.04 26.54 -9.56
CA PRO A 12 -10.41 26.85 -9.23
C PRO A 12 -10.61 26.79 -7.71
N SER A 13 -11.11 27.89 -7.14
CA SER A 13 -11.57 27.94 -5.75
C SER A 13 -12.86 27.13 -5.63
N ILE A 14 -12.80 26.00 -4.93
CA ILE A 14 -14.01 25.22 -4.63
C ILE A 14 -14.74 25.95 -3.49
N GLN A 15 -15.89 26.55 -3.81
CA GLN A 15 -16.83 27.03 -2.79
C GLN A 15 -17.64 25.84 -2.28
N LEU A 16 -17.47 25.51 -1.00
CA LEU A 16 -18.34 24.58 -0.30
C LEU A 16 -19.69 25.27 -0.06
N GLY A 17 -20.66 24.96 -0.91
CA GLY A 17 -22.05 25.37 -0.73
C GLY A 17 -22.65 24.67 0.47
N SER A 18 -23.22 25.45 1.39
CA SER A 18 -24.06 24.97 2.48
C SER A 18 -25.42 24.53 1.93
N THR A 19 -25.61 23.23 1.73
CA THR A 19 -26.92 22.67 1.41
C THR A 19 -27.42 21.85 2.60
N THR A 20 -28.33 22.45 3.36
CA THR A 20 -29.26 21.73 4.24
C THR A 20 -30.18 20.88 3.37
N GLY A 21 -29.87 19.59 3.27
CA GLY A 21 -30.67 18.61 2.55
C GLY A 21 -30.71 17.31 3.34
N THR A 22 -31.87 17.02 3.93
CA THR A 22 -32.22 15.73 4.50
C THR A 22 -32.33 14.70 3.37
N GLU A 23 -31.26 13.96 3.11
CA GLU A 23 -31.30 12.75 2.31
C GLU A 23 -30.66 11.62 3.11
N THR A 24 -31.48 10.64 3.47
CA THR A 24 -31.10 9.35 4.02
C THR A 24 -30.33 8.57 2.96
N GLY A 25 -29.04 8.87 2.81
CA GLY A 25 -28.10 8.03 2.08
C GLY A 25 -27.75 6.82 2.93
N GLN A 26 -28.25 5.64 2.58
CA GLN A 26 -27.73 4.39 3.12
C GLN A 26 -26.25 4.30 2.75
N SER A 27 -25.40 4.29 3.77
CA SER A 27 -23.97 4.02 3.67
C SER A 27 -23.74 2.77 2.83
N LEU A 28 -23.03 2.91 1.71
CA LEU A 28 -22.55 1.78 0.91
C LEU A 28 -21.38 1.05 1.60
N ALA A 29 -20.88 1.58 2.72
CA ALA A 29 -19.96 0.85 3.58
C ALA A 29 -20.77 -0.04 4.54
N PRO A 30 -20.55 -1.37 4.56
CA PRO A 30 -21.12 -2.23 5.58
C PRO A 30 -20.76 -1.67 6.96
N ASN A 31 -21.75 -1.69 7.84
CA ASN A 31 -21.75 -1.18 9.22
C ASN A 31 -20.44 -1.55 9.94
N TRP A 32 -19.41 -0.71 9.80
CA TRP A 32 -18.15 -0.89 10.49
C TRP A 32 -18.43 -0.55 11.95
N PRO A 33 -18.28 -1.49 12.89
CA PRO A 33 -18.64 -1.23 14.26
C PRO A 33 -17.81 -0.05 14.79
N ASP A 34 -18.49 0.89 15.45
CA ASP A 34 -17.88 2.06 16.10
C ASP A 34 -16.92 1.67 17.25
N GLU A 35 -16.81 0.38 17.57
CA GLU A 35 -15.97 -0.18 18.63
C GLU A 35 -14.66 -0.74 18.05
N LEU A 36 -13.76 0.17 17.65
CA LEU A 36 -12.34 -0.16 17.35
C LEU A 36 -11.45 -0.10 18.61
N GLU A 37 -12.03 -0.06 19.80
CA GLU A 37 -11.29 0.24 21.03
C GLU A 37 -10.56 -0.96 21.66
N GLU A 38 -10.66 -2.16 21.09
CA GLU A 38 -9.83 -3.29 21.50
C GLU A 38 -9.42 -4.17 20.30
N LEU A 39 -8.95 -3.54 19.23
CA LEU A 39 -8.21 -4.25 18.20
C LEU A 39 -6.78 -4.47 18.68
N ILE A 40 -6.35 -5.73 18.77
CA ILE A 40 -4.93 -6.07 18.77
C ILE A 40 -4.35 -5.39 17.52
N GLU A 41 -3.54 -4.35 17.71
CA GLU A 41 -2.89 -3.69 16.58
C GLU A 41 -2.11 -4.75 15.81
N PRO A 42 -2.37 -4.95 14.51
CA PRO A 42 -1.70 -6.01 13.76
C PRO A 42 -0.19 -5.73 13.72
N ASP A 43 0.58 -6.68 14.24
CA ASP A 43 2.04 -6.66 14.16
C ASP A 43 2.48 -7.49 12.95
N TRP A 44 2.36 -6.87 11.77
CA TRP A 44 2.75 -7.48 10.50
C TRP A 44 4.21 -7.93 10.49
N VAL A 45 5.09 -7.28 11.25
CA VAL A 45 6.50 -7.69 11.35
C VAL A 45 6.61 -8.99 12.14
N ALA A 46 5.88 -9.13 13.25
CA ALA A 46 5.82 -10.38 14.00
C ALA A 46 5.22 -11.53 13.17
N ASP A 47 4.17 -11.26 12.41
CA ASP A 47 3.54 -12.27 11.54
C ASP A 47 4.48 -12.74 10.43
N ILE A 48 5.19 -11.81 9.77
CA ILE A 48 6.19 -12.16 8.75
C ILE A 48 7.36 -12.91 9.36
N ARG A 49 7.84 -12.53 10.55
CA ARG A 49 8.88 -13.28 11.27
C ARG A 49 8.44 -14.69 11.61
N TYR A 50 7.21 -14.86 12.08
CA TYR A 50 6.64 -16.17 12.35
C TYR A 50 6.56 -17.04 11.09
N MET A 51 6.13 -16.45 9.97
CA MET A 51 6.11 -17.13 8.67
C MET A 51 7.52 -17.53 8.21
N MET A 52 8.51 -16.65 8.33
CA MET A 52 9.92 -16.96 7.99
C MET A 52 10.48 -18.10 8.84
N ASP A 53 10.16 -18.14 10.14
CA ASP A 53 10.55 -19.23 11.05
C ASP A 53 9.88 -20.56 10.66
N CYS A 54 8.58 -20.54 10.32
CA CYS A 54 7.85 -21.72 9.83
C CYS A 54 8.45 -22.32 8.55
N TYR A 55 9.08 -21.49 7.71
CA TYR A 55 9.77 -21.91 6.49
C TYR A 55 11.29 -22.05 6.67
N GLU A 56 11.79 -22.07 7.91
CA GLU A 56 13.21 -22.26 8.25
C GLU A 56 14.15 -21.26 7.53
N GLN A 57 13.67 -20.02 7.34
CA GLN A 57 14.47 -18.95 6.73
C GLN A 57 15.38 -18.28 7.76
N ASP A 58 16.55 -17.82 7.32
CA ASP A 58 17.48 -17.08 8.18
C ASP A 58 16.89 -15.72 8.58
N THR A 59 16.69 -15.54 9.89
CA THR A 59 16.10 -14.35 10.51
C THR A 59 17.03 -13.81 11.61
N PRO A 60 18.01 -12.97 11.23
CA PRO A 60 19.02 -12.52 12.18
C PRO A 60 18.40 -11.65 13.29
N VAL A 61 18.78 -11.92 14.54
CA VAL A 61 18.29 -11.19 15.73
C VAL A 61 18.77 -9.73 15.81
N SER A 62 19.68 -9.34 14.91
CA SER A 62 20.22 -8.00 14.76
C SER A 62 20.42 -7.67 13.28
N PRO A 63 20.36 -6.39 12.86
CA PRO A 63 20.57 -6.01 11.46
C PRO A 63 21.84 -6.61 10.87
N ALA A 64 21.70 -7.34 9.77
CA ALA A 64 22.81 -8.01 9.09
C ALA A 64 22.57 -8.04 7.57
N TRP A 65 23.66 -8.12 6.81
CA TRP A 65 23.55 -8.42 5.39
C TRP A 65 23.32 -9.91 5.18
N PRO A 66 22.30 -10.32 4.41
CA PRO A 66 22.16 -11.72 4.02
C PRO A 66 23.29 -12.12 3.07
N ASP A 67 23.46 -13.42 2.86
CA ASP A 67 24.37 -13.90 1.83
C ASP A 67 23.94 -13.42 0.42
N LYS A 68 24.89 -13.42 -0.51
CA LYS A 68 24.66 -12.88 -1.87
C LYS A 68 23.50 -13.56 -2.59
N LYS A 69 23.30 -14.87 -2.42
CA LYS A 69 22.22 -15.60 -3.09
C LYS A 69 20.87 -15.15 -2.52
N THR A 70 20.76 -15.04 -1.21
CA THR A 70 19.56 -14.57 -0.52
C THR A 70 19.25 -13.11 -0.84
N ALA A 71 20.26 -12.24 -0.88
CA ALA A 71 20.08 -10.85 -1.30
C ALA A 71 19.53 -10.73 -2.73
N LEU A 72 20.06 -11.52 -3.67
CA LEU A 72 19.60 -11.53 -5.06
C LEU A 72 18.17 -12.08 -5.18
N LEU A 73 17.83 -13.12 -4.41
CA LEU A 73 16.48 -13.66 -4.36
C LEU A 73 15.47 -12.61 -3.86
N ARG A 74 15.77 -11.95 -2.74
CA ARG A 74 14.91 -10.88 -2.18
C ARG A 74 14.68 -9.76 -3.19
N MET A 75 15.72 -9.33 -3.91
CA MET A 75 15.60 -8.34 -4.97
C MET A 75 14.72 -8.81 -6.14
N ALA A 76 14.87 -10.07 -6.55
CA ALA A 76 14.08 -10.64 -7.65
C ALA A 76 12.59 -10.74 -7.28
N LEU A 77 12.26 -11.14 -6.05
CA LEU A 77 10.87 -11.17 -5.56
C LEU A 77 10.24 -9.78 -5.56
N ILE A 78 10.96 -8.76 -5.10
CA ILE A 78 10.47 -7.37 -5.13
C ILE A 78 10.20 -6.91 -6.58
N GLU A 79 11.07 -7.28 -7.52
CA GLU A 79 10.89 -6.94 -8.94
C GLU A 79 9.67 -7.65 -9.55
N GLU A 80 9.48 -8.93 -9.23
CA GLU A 80 8.33 -9.75 -9.65
C GLU A 80 7.01 -9.13 -9.18
N GLU A 81 6.85 -8.90 -7.87
CA GLU A 81 5.60 -8.34 -7.32
C GLU A 81 5.29 -6.94 -7.86
N TRP A 82 6.34 -6.15 -8.13
CA TRP A 82 6.17 -4.82 -8.71
C TRP A 82 5.64 -4.88 -10.13
N ASP A 83 6.20 -5.76 -10.95
CA ASP A 83 5.78 -5.93 -12.33
C ASP A 83 4.35 -6.49 -12.42
N GLU A 84 3.97 -7.41 -11.54
CA GLU A 84 2.59 -7.93 -11.45
C GLU A 84 1.60 -6.83 -11.03
N THR A 85 1.93 -6.09 -9.96
CA THR A 85 1.11 -4.97 -9.46
C THR A 85 0.92 -3.90 -10.55
N ARG A 86 2.00 -3.57 -11.27
CA ARG A 86 1.96 -2.60 -12.37
C ARG A 86 1.09 -3.10 -13.52
N GLN A 87 1.17 -4.38 -13.88
CA GLN A 87 0.33 -4.98 -14.91
C GLN A 87 -1.15 -4.95 -14.52
N ALA A 88 -1.48 -5.27 -13.26
CA ALA A 88 -2.84 -5.19 -12.73
C ALA A 88 -3.39 -3.76 -12.79
N PHE A 89 -2.57 -2.76 -12.42
CA PHE A 89 -2.93 -1.35 -12.53
C PHE A 89 -3.24 -0.94 -13.98
N GLN A 90 -2.40 -1.36 -14.94
CA GLN A 90 -2.60 -1.09 -16.36
C GLN A 90 -3.86 -1.77 -16.90
N ALA A 91 -4.18 -2.97 -16.41
CA ALA A 91 -5.38 -3.71 -16.75
C ALA A 91 -6.65 -3.17 -16.06
N GLN A 92 -6.52 -2.20 -15.14
CA GLN A 92 -7.61 -1.72 -14.27
C GLN A 92 -8.26 -2.85 -13.45
N ASP A 93 -7.46 -3.86 -13.07
CA ASP A 93 -7.89 -4.96 -12.21
C ASP A 93 -7.65 -4.58 -10.74
N LEU A 94 -8.68 -4.04 -10.08
CA LEU A 94 -8.59 -3.57 -8.70
C LEU A 94 -8.26 -4.70 -7.72
N THR A 95 -8.80 -5.90 -7.94
CA THR A 95 -8.57 -7.04 -7.05
C THR A 95 -7.11 -7.44 -7.07
N LYS A 96 -6.53 -7.64 -8.26
CA LYS A 96 -5.11 -7.98 -8.38
C LYS A 96 -4.18 -6.84 -7.99
N PHE A 97 -4.59 -5.60 -8.22
CA PHE A 97 -3.80 -4.45 -7.78
C PHE A 97 -3.72 -4.38 -6.25
N ALA A 98 -4.83 -4.63 -5.55
CA ALA A 98 -4.84 -4.69 -4.09
C ALA A 98 -4.02 -5.89 -3.56
N ASP A 99 -4.14 -7.05 -4.21
CA ASP A 99 -3.36 -8.26 -3.93
C ASP A 99 -1.85 -7.99 -4.02
N GLY A 100 -1.38 -7.47 -5.17
CA GLY A 100 0.03 -7.16 -5.38
C GLY A 100 0.57 -6.06 -4.45
N ILE A 101 -0.26 -5.14 -3.95
CA ILE A 101 0.16 -4.21 -2.89
C ILE A 101 0.44 -4.96 -1.59
N ILE A 102 -0.39 -5.93 -1.22
CA ILE A 102 -0.17 -6.76 -0.02
C ILE A 102 1.07 -7.63 -0.21
N ASP A 103 1.26 -8.24 -1.38
CA ASP A 103 2.45 -9.04 -1.67
C ASP A 103 3.73 -8.20 -1.59
N MET A 104 3.70 -6.96 -2.10
CA MET A 104 4.79 -6.00 -1.97
C MET A 104 5.16 -5.72 -0.51
N LEU A 105 4.17 -5.61 0.39
CA LEU A 105 4.42 -5.44 1.83
C LEU A 105 5.07 -6.70 2.41
N VAL A 106 4.56 -7.89 2.07
CA VAL A 106 5.09 -9.18 2.53
C VAL A 106 6.55 -9.34 2.13
N VAL A 107 6.89 -9.15 0.85
CA VAL A 107 8.27 -9.33 0.35
C VAL A 107 9.21 -8.24 0.85
N THR A 108 8.73 -7.01 1.04
CA THR A 108 9.55 -5.91 1.58
C THR A 108 9.85 -6.10 3.06
N ILE A 109 8.85 -6.47 3.86
CA ILE A 109 9.05 -6.75 5.30
C ILE A 109 9.94 -7.99 5.48
N GLY A 110 9.69 -9.05 4.71
CA GLY A 110 10.48 -10.29 4.75
C GLY A 110 11.91 -10.16 4.21
N THR A 111 12.23 -9.04 3.58
CA THR A 111 13.59 -8.71 3.13
C THR A 111 14.47 -8.13 4.26
N GLY A 112 13.88 -7.79 5.41
CA GLY A 112 14.58 -7.28 6.60
C GLY A 112 15.27 -8.34 7.45
#